data_AF-A0A821LXL6-F1
#
_entry.id   AF-A0A821LXL6-F1
#
_cell.length_a   1.000
_cell.length_b   1.000
_cell.length_c   1.000
_cell.angle_alpha   90.00
_cell.angle_beta   90.00
_cell.angle_gamma   90.00
#
_symmetry.space_group_name_H-M   'P 1'
#
loop_
_entity.id
_entity.type
_entity.pdbx_description
1 polymer ?
#
loop_
_entity_poly.entity_id
_entity_poly.type
_entity_poly.pdbx_seq_one_letter_code
_entity_poly.pdbx_strand_id
1 'polypeptide(L)'
;TAIQIGWTRAQLTQLVGSSGSVVSEAGTGSTNIVTVYYTGIGTGVSNAIAAIIFIGGAVVAKSEAGFDAAIAGKINIQQYNTIQIGWNQSKVLQLLGGNGNIVSQAGKPGTSSYVVTAQYTGSQSSFAIVSFVFIGGILNRKSQIGLDTGIYTITKQQYTAIEIGWTRAQLTQLVGSSGSVVSEAGTGSTNFITVEYTGTGAGVAKAIAVIVFIGGAVVAKSEAGFK
;
A
#
# COMPACT_ATOMS: atom_id res chain seq x y z
N THR A 1 -16.35 -12.52 -11.71
CA THR A 1 -16.90 -11.13 -11.63
C THR A 1 -16.55 -10.54 -10.29
N ALA A 2 -16.02 -9.31 -10.24
CA ALA A 2 -15.65 -8.66 -8.98
C ALA A 2 -16.88 -8.03 -8.30
N ILE A 3 -16.96 -8.13 -6.96
CA ILE A 3 -17.96 -7.43 -6.13
C ILE A 3 -17.87 -5.92 -6.36
N GLN A 4 -19.01 -5.23 -6.45
CA GLN A 4 -19.07 -3.78 -6.70
C GLN A 4 -19.61 -3.01 -5.50
N ILE A 5 -19.19 -1.74 -5.39
CA ILE A 5 -19.82 -0.77 -4.47
C ILE A 5 -21.28 -0.57 -4.88
N GLY A 6 -22.17 -0.47 -3.89
CA GLY A 6 -23.60 -0.30 -4.07
C GLY A 6 -24.40 -1.59 -4.20
N TRP A 7 -23.74 -2.74 -4.31
CA TRP A 7 -24.44 -4.04 -4.33
C TRP A 7 -25.14 -4.35 -3.01
N THR A 8 -26.23 -5.11 -3.09
CA THR A 8 -26.97 -5.60 -1.92
C THR A 8 -26.38 -6.92 -1.41
N ARG A 9 -26.72 -7.30 -0.16
CA ARG A 9 -26.37 -8.63 0.37
C ARG A 9 -26.89 -9.77 -0.52
N ALA A 10 -28.07 -9.63 -1.12
CA ALA A 10 -28.63 -10.66 -2.00
C ALA A 10 -27.79 -10.85 -3.27
N GLN A 11 -27.33 -9.75 -3.89
CA GLN A 11 -26.42 -9.82 -5.04
C GLN A 11 -25.08 -10.48 -4.69
N LEU A 12 -24.54 -10.18 -3.49
CA LEU A 12 -23.32 -10.85 -3.03
C LEU A 12 -23.55 -12.34 -2.77
N THR A 13 -24.63 -12.72 -2.08
CA THR A 13 -24.95 -14.13 -1.84
C THR A 13 -25.12 -14.89 -3.16
N GLN A 14 -25.74 -14.27 -4.17
CA GLN A 14 -25.88 -14.88 -5.50
C GLN A 14 -24.53 -15.08 -6.19
N LEU A 15 -23.60 -14.14 -6.08
CA LEU A 15 -22.26 -14.26 -6.67
C LEU A 15 -21.38 -15.27 -5.93
N VAL A 16 -21.37 -15.19 -4.59
CA VAL A 16 -20.44 -15.93 -3.73
C VAL A 16 -20.97 -17.32 -3.37
N GLY A 17 -22.28 -17.52 -3.42
CA GLY A 17 -22.94 -18.75 -2.97
C GLY A 17 -23.09 -18.87 -1.46
N SER A 18 -22.74 -17.82 -0.70
CA SER A 18 -22.81 -17.78 0.76
C SER A 18 -23.14 -16.38 1.26
N SER A 19 -23.82 -16.29 2.40
CA SER A 19 -24.12 -15.04 3.11
C SER A 19 -22.92 -14.47 3.89
N GLY A 20 -21.83 -15.24 4.02
CA GLY A 20 -20.67 -14.90 4.84
C GLY A 20 -20.98 -14.91 6.34
N SER A 21 -20.00 -14.50 7.14
CA SER A 21 -20.11 -14.37 8.60
C SER A 21 -20.23 -12.91 8.99
N VAL A 22 -21.34 -12.52 9.62
CA VAL A 22 -21.46 -11.18 10.23
C VAL A 22 -20.52 -11.12 11.43
N VAL A 23 -19.63 -10.13 11.45
CA VAL A 23 -18.65 -9.95 12.54
C VAL A 23 -18.87 -8.67 13.33
N SER A 24 -19.65 -7.73 12.78
CA SER A 24 -20.05 -6.51 13.47
C SER A 24 -21.35 -5.99 12.87
N GLU A 25 -22.24 -5.50 13.73
CA GLU A 25 -23.47 -4.84 13.35
C GLU A 25 -23.76 -3.71 14.34
N ALA A 26 -24.12 -2.53 13.82
CA ALA A 26 -24.45 -1.36 14.62
C ALA A 26 -25.49 -0.47 13.93
N GLY A 27 -26.28 0.26 14.71
CA GLY A 27 -27.31 1.17 14.20
C GLY A 27 -28.59 0.45 13.72
N THR A 28 -29.54 1.23 13.19
CA THR A 28 -30.86 0.73 12.76
C THR A 28 -31.27 1.34 11.42
N GLY A 29 -32.17 0.67 10.70
CA GLY A 29 -32.74 1.18 9.44
C GLY A 29 -31.68 1.53 8.38
N SER A 30 -31.84 2.71 7.75
CA SER A 30 -30.97 3.16 6.66
C SER A 30 -29.53 3.51 7.08
N THR A 31 -29.26 3.60 8.38
CA THR A 31 -27.91 3.88 8.91
C THR A 31 -27.29 2.65 9.57
N ASN A 32 -27.94 1.49 9.51
CA ASN A 32 -27.37 0.25 10.00
C ASN A 32 -26.08 -0.06 9.21
N ILE A 33 -25.03 -0.38 9.96
CA ILE A 33 -23.70 -0.72 9.47
C ILE A 33 -23.47 -2.19 9.77
N VAL A 34 -23.16 -2.98 8.74
CA VAL A 34 -22.85 -4.41 8.89
C VAL A 34 -21.49 -4.69 8.28
N THR A 35 -20.62 -5.34 9.04
CA THR A 35 -19.37 -5.90 8.52
C THR A 35 -19.52 -7.41 8.38
N VAL A 36 -19.26 -7.92 7.18
CA VAL A 36 -19.35 -9.34 6.84
C VAL A 36 -17.99 -9.81 6.35
N TYR A 37 -17.52 -10.92 6.92
CA TYR A 37 -16.32 -11.61 6.49
C TYR A 37 -16.67 -12.82 5.63
N TYR A 38 -15.87 -12.99 4.59
CA TYR A 38 -15.95 -14.07 3.63
C TYR A 38 -14.58 -14.76 3.63
N THR A 39 -14.53 -15.99 4.14
CA THR A 39 -13.29 -16.75 4.29
C THR A 39 -13.22 -17.89 3.28
N GLY A 40 -12.03 -18.16 2.74
CA GLY A 40 -11.75 -19.37 1.95
C GLY A 40 -12.53 -19.52 0.63
N ILE A 41 -13.13 -18.46 0.11
CA ILE A 41 -13.90 -18.55 -1.14
C ILE A 41 -12.95 -18.56 -2.34
N GLY A 42 -13.03 -19.64 -3.14
CA GLY A 42 -12.57 -19.66 -4.52
C GLY A 42 -11.07 -19.81 -4.78
N THR A 43 -10.22 -20.01 -3.76
CA THR A 43 -8.76 -20.04 -3.95
C THR A 43 -8.05 -21.30 -3.44
N GLY A 44 -8.71 -22.16 -2.67
CA GLY A 44 -8.02 -23.27 -1.98
C GLY A 44 -7.03 -22.81 -0.90
N VAL A 45 -6.96 -21.51 -0.61
CA VAL A 45 -6.11 -20.91 0.43
C VAL A 45 -6.97 -20.68 1.68
N SER A 46 -6.66 -21.40 2.76
CA SER A 46 -7.44 -21.39 4.01
C SER A 46 -7.45 -20.05 4.75
N ASN A 47 -6.52 -19.14 4.41
CA ASN A 47 -6.33 -17.86 5.12
C ASN A 47 -6.79 -16.63 4.31
N ALA A 48 -7.45 -16.82 3.16
CA ALA A 48 -7.98 -15.71 2.38
C ALA A 48 -9.23 -15.12 3.06
N ILE A 49 -9.27 -13.80 3.22
CA ILE A 49 -10.39 -13.08 3.86
C ILE A 49 -10.77 -11.87 3.02
N ALA A 50 -12.05 -11.80 2.64
CA ALA A 50 -12.67 -10.60 2.13
C ALA A 50 -13.60 -10.00 3.19
N ALA A 51 -13.36 -8.73 3.53
CA ALA A 51 -14.21 -7.96 4.42
C ALA A 51 -15.08 -7.02 3.59
N ILE A 52 -16.40 -7.10 3.78
CA ILE A 52 -17.39 -6.26 3.09
C ILE A 52 -18.18 -5.48 4.14
N ILE A 53 -18.26 -4.16 3.95
CA ILE A 53 -19.02 -3.27 4.82
C ILE A 53 -20.23 -2.77 4.07
N PHE A 54 -21.38 -2.87 4.73
CA PHE A 54 -22.66 -2.37 4.26
C PHE A 54 -23.10 -1.18 5.10
N ILE A 55 -23.72 -0.18 4.47
CA ILE A 55 -24.51 0.85 5.16
C ILE A 55 -25.89 0.89 4.49
N GLY A 56 -26.95 0.81 5.29
CA GLY A 56 -28.32 0.82 4.78
C GLY A 56 -28.59 -0.32 3.78
N GLY A 57 -27.90 -1.45 3.92
CA GLY A 57 -28.05 -2.64 3.09
C GLY A 57 -27.23 -2.67 1.79
N ALA A 58 -26.47 -1.61 1.48
CA ALA A 58 -25.63 -1.53 0.28
C ALA A 58 -24.14 -1.55 0.62
N VAL A 59 -23.31 -2.21 -0.20
CA VAL A 59 -21.85 -2.24 -0.05
C VAL A 59 -21.31 -0.82 -0.17
N VAL A 60 -20.60 -0.36 0.86
CA VAL A 60 -19.90 0.93 0.86
C VAL A 60 -18.39 0.79 0.90
N ALA A 61 -17.90 -0.37 1.34
CA ALA A 61 -16.49 -0.68 1.31
C ALA A 61 -16.27 -2.19 1.16
N LYS A 62 -15.14 -2.53 0.56
CA LYS A 62 -14.64 -3.89 0.44
C LYS A 62 -13.13 -3.90 0.51
N SER A 63 -12.57 -4.93 1.12
CA SER A 63 -11.13 -5.17 1.15
C SER A 63 -10.84 -6.66 1.16
N GLU A 64 -9.71 -7.05 0.61
CA GLU A 64 -9.28 -8.44 0.54
C GLU A 64 -7.82 -8.60 0.96
N ALA A 65 -7.54 -9.73 1.60
CA ALA A 65 -6.20 -10.16 1.97
C ALA A 65 -6.06 -11.68 1.78
N GLY A 66 -4.88 -12.14 1.34
CA GLY A 66 -4.58 -13.57 1.19
C GLY A 66 -5.25 -14.25 -0.02
N PHE A 67 -5.83 -13.50 -0.96
CA PHE A 67 -6.25 -14.05 -2.24
C PHE A 67 -5.05 -14.09 -3.19
N ASP A 68 -4.55 -15.28 -3.49
CA ASP A 68 -3.47 -15.55 -4.44
C ASP A 68 -3.90 -15.38 -5.91
N ALA A 69 -4.72 -14.38 -6.21
CA ALA A 69 -4.93 -13.99 -7.59
C ALA A 69 -3.58 -13.50 -8.12
N ALA A 70 -3.03 -14.20 -9.12
CA ALA A 70 -1.87 -13.75 -9.87
C ALA A 70 -2.06 -12.27 -10.20
N ILE A 71 -1.24 -11.39 -9.60
CA ILE A 71 -1.46 -9.96 -9.73
C ILE A 71 -1.26 -9.59 -11.20
N ALA A 72 -2.37 -9.22 -11.84
CA ALA A 72 -2.45 -9.06 -13.29
C ALA A 72 -1.65 -7.85 -13.80
N GLY A 73 -1.23 -6.96 -12.89
CA GLY A 73 -0.35 -5.83 -13.20
C GLY A 73 1.10 -6.10 -12.81
N LYS A 74 2.00 -6.02 -13.79
CA LYS A 74 3.45 -6.01 -13.56
C LYS A 74 3.98 -4.58 -13.59
N ILE A 75 4.95 -4.30 -12.73
CA ILE A 75 5.61 -2.99 -12.64
C ILE A 75 7.10 -3.15 -12.44
N ASN A 76 7.92 -2.29 -13.04
CA ASN A 76 9.35 -2.20 -12.78
C ASN A 76 9.70 -0.95 -11.96
N ILE A 77 10.92 -0.89 -11.44
CA ILE A 77 11.37 0.23 -10.59
C ILE A 77 11.39 1.58 -11.32
N GLN A 78 11.67 1.60 -12.63
CA GLN A 78 11.67 2.84 -13.42
C GLN A 78 10.26 3.43 -13.55
N GLN A 79 9.26 2.59 -13.83
CA GLN A 79 7.85 2.98 -13.84
C GLN A 79 7.42 3.48 -12.46
N TYR A 80 7.76 2.75 -11.39
CA TYR A 80 7.45 3.16 -10.02
C TYR A 80 8.04 4.54 -9.68
N ASN A 81 9.32 4.77 -10.00
CA ASN A 81 10.00 6.05 -9.74
C ASN A 81 9.45 7.21 -10.59
N THR A 82 8.94 6.91 -11.79
CA THR A 82 8.32 7.90 -12.68
C THR A 82 6.97 8.40 -12.12
N ILE A 83 6.23 7.53 -11.44
CA ILE A 83 4.91 7.88 -10.88
C ILE A 83 5.08 8.82 -9.68
N GLN A 84 4.37 9.95 -9.73
CA GLN A 84 4.39 10.97 -8.69
C GLN A 84 3.04 11.06 -7.97
N ILE A 85 3.09 11.37 -6.68
CA ILE A 85 1.90 11.74 -5.91
C ILE A 85 1.20 12.93 -6.59
N GLY A 86 -0.13 12.89 -6.62
CA GLY A 86 -0.96 13.89 -7.29
C GLY A 86 -1.33 13.54 -8.74
N TRP A 87 -0.73 12.51 -9.34
CA TRP A 87 -1.17 12.05 -10.66
C TRP A 87 -2.57 11.45 -10.59
N ASN A 88 -3.37 11.68 -11.63
CA ASN A 88 -4.66 11.02 -11.75
C ASN A 88 -4.48 9.51 -12.05
N GLN A 89 -5.49 8.72 -11.69
CA GLN A 89 -5.46 7.27 -11.85
C GLN A 89 -5.29 6.87 -13.32
N SER A 90 -5.94 7.55 -14.27
CA SER A 90 -5.84 7.23 -15.70
C SER A 90 -4.41 7.36 -16.24
N LYS A 91 -3.66 8.40 -15.85
CA LYS A 91 -2.25 8.58 -16.22
C LYS A 91 -1.37 7.47 -15.65
N VAL A 92 -1.61 7.06 -14.41
CA VAL A 92 -0.89 5.93 -13.80
C VAL A 92 -1.18 4.64 -14.57
N LEU A 93 -2.44 4.35 -14.86
CA LEU A 93 -2.84 3.16 -15.62
C LEU A 93 -2.26 3.15 -17.04
N GLN A 94 -2.20 4.31 -17.69
CA GLN A 94 -1.59 4.45 -19.01
C GLN A 94 -0.10 4.09 -18.99
N LEU A 95 0.64 4.55 -17.97
CA LEU A 95 2.06 4.21 -17.81
C LEU A 95 2.29 2.72 -17.52
N LEU A 96 1.38 2.10 -16.76
CA LEU A 96 1.49 0.71 -16.33
C LEU A 96 0.90 -0.29 -17.34
N GLY A 97 0.16 0.18 -18.34
CA GLY A 97 -0.44 -0.66 -19.37
C GLY A 97 -1.67 -1.45 -18.91
N GLY A 98 -2.23 -1.13 -17.75
CA GLY A 98 -3.42 -1.82 -17.23
C GLY A 98 -3.62 -1.64 -15.74
N ASN A 99 -4.71 -2.24 -15.25
CA ASN A 99 -5.03 -2.28 -13.84
C ASN A 99 -4.20 -3.34 -13.11
N GLY A 100 -3.73 -2.98 -11.91
CA GLY A 100 -3.33 -3.95 -10.90
C GLY A 100 -4.54 -4.61 -10.24
N ASN A 101 -4.29 -5.45 -9.24
CA ASN A 101 -5.36 -6.04 -8.44
C ASN A 101 -5.92 -4.99 -7.49
N ILE A 102 -7.23 -4.80 -7.49
CA ILE A 102 -7.88 -3.88 -6.59
C ILE A 102 -8.18 -4.59 -5.27
N VAL A 103 -7.33 -4.35 -4.27
CA VAL A 103 -7.39 -5.03 -2.97
C VAL A 103 -8.28 -4.32 -1.96
N SER A 104 -8.63 -3.05 -2.21
CA SER A 104 -9.55 -2.30 -1.35
C SER A 104 -10.24 -1.18 -2.12
N GLN A 105 -11.54 -0.99 -1.85
CA GLN A 105 -12.34 0.13 -2.36
C GLN A 105 -13.31 0.61 -1.29
N ALA A 106 -13.48 1.92 -1.15
CA ALA A 106 -14.42 2.50 -0.21
C ALA A 106 -15.03 3.81 -0.74
N GLY A 107 -16.28 4.08 -0.39
CA GLY A 107 -17.02 5.26 -0.84
C GLY A 107 -17.63 5.09 -2.24
N LYS A 108 -18.25 6.15 -2.76
CA LYS A 108 -18.96 6.13 -4.03
C LYS A 108 -18.03 6.45 -5.20
N PRO A 109 -17.96 5.64 -6.26
CA PRO A 109 -17.17 5.97 -7.45
C PRO A 109 -17.49 7.37 -8.00
N GLY A 110 -16.44 8.10 -8.39
CA GLY A 110 -16.55 9.46 -8.93
C GLY A 110 -16.65 10.57 -7.88
N THR A 111 -16.69 10.28 -6.58
CA THR A 111 -16.64 11.30 -5.53
C THR A 111 -15.21 11.57 -5.06
N SER A 112 -14.97 12.74 -4.48
CA SER A 112 -13.66 13.12 -3.90
C SER A 112 -13.23 12.22 -2.72
N SER A 113 -14.19 11.58 -2.06
CA SER A 113 -13.95 10.63 -0.96
C SER A 113 -13.74 9.19 -1.42
N TYR A 114 -13.81 8.91 -2.72
CA TYR A 114 -13.66 7.55 -3.24
C TYR A 114 -12.23 7.06 -3.09
N VAL A 115 -12.03 5.98 -2.33
CA VAL A 115 -10.71 5.39 -2.08
C VAL A 115 -10.56 4.09 -2.85
N VAL A 116 -9.42 3.93 -3.53
CA VAL A 116 -9.04 2.70 -4.22
C VAL A 116 -7.60 2.36 -3.90
N THR A 117 -7.35 1.16 -3.39
CA THR A 117 -6.00 0.60 -3.25
C THR A 117 -5.78 -0.44 -4.34
N ALA A 118 -4.79 -0.20 -5.19
CA ALA A 118 -4.37 -1.11 -6.25
C ALA A 118 -2.99 -1.69 -5.93
N GLN A 119 -2.81 -3.00 -6.14
CA GLN A 119 -1.55 -3.70 -5.99
C GLN A 119 -1.01 -4.20 -7.32
N TYR A 120 0.32 -4.15 -7.46
CA TYR A 120 1.06 -4.64 -8.62
C TYR A 120 2.19 -5.53 -8.12
N THR A 121 2.54 -6.55 -8.92
CA THR A 121 3.74 -7.38 -8.66
C THR A 121 4.91 -6.85 -9.45
N GLY A 122 6.12 -6.97 -8.89
CA GLY A 122 7.34 -6.65 -9.63
C GLY A 122 7.46 -7.47 -10.91
N SER A 123 7.92 -6.84 -11.99
CA SER A 123 8.17 -7.52 -13.26
C SER A 123 9.32 -8.53 -13.16
N GLN A 124 10.22 -8.34 -12.20
CA GLN A 124 11.41 -9.19 -12.00
C GLN A 124 11.29 -10.16 -10.83
N SER A 125 10.31 -9.99 -9.94
CA SER A 125 10.13 -10.85 -8.75
C SER A 125 8.67 -10.93 -8.37
N SER A 126 8.16 -12.14 -8.15
CA SER A 126 6.81 -12.38 -7.63
C SER A 126 6.64 -11.99 -6.16
N PHE A 127 7.75 -11.84 -5.43
CA PHE A 127 7.75 -11.39 -4.03
C PHE A 127 7.75 -9.86 -3.90
N ALA A 128 8.04 -9.15 -5.00
CA ALA A 128 7.99 -7.69 -5.02
C ALA A 128 6.54 -7.23 -5.15
N ILE A 129 6.11 -6.35 -4.26
CA ILE A 129 4.75 -5.84 -4.20
C ILE A 129 4.80 -4.31 -4.18
N VAL A 130 3.98 -3.69 -5.02
CA VAL A 130 3.73 -2.26 -5.04
C VAL A 130 2.27 -2.01 -4.70
N SER A 131 2.01 -0.98 -3.90
CA SER A 131 0.67 -0.50 -3.62
C SER A 131 0.53 0.97 -4.01
N PHE A 132 -0.58 1.31 -4.63
CA PHE A 132 -1.00 2.67 -4.90
C PHE A 132 -2.36 2.92 -4.25
N VAL A 133 -2.48 4.01 -3.51
CA VAL A 133 -3.74 4.45 -2.91
C VAL A 133 -4.20 5.72 -3.61
N PHE A 134 -5.35 5.63 -4.27
CA PHE A 134 -6.02 6.75 -4.91
C PHE A 134 -7.16 7.24 -4.02
N ILE A 135 -7.29 8.56 -3.88
CA ILE A 135 -8.41 9.21 -3.20
C ILE A 135 -9.00 10.22 -4.19
N GLY A 136 -10.29 10.11 -4.47
CA GLY A 136 -10.96 10.94 -5.48
C GLY A 136 -10.35 10.78 -6.88
N GLY A 137 -9.77 9.61 -7.19
CA GLY A 137 -9.08 9.36 -8.46
C GLY A 137 -7.68 9.97 -8.57
N ILE A 138 -7.15 10.58 -7.50
CA ILE A 138 -5.80 11.15 -7.45
C ILE A 138 -4.90 10.27 -6.58
N LEU A 139 -3.69 9.98 -7.07
CA LEU A 139 -2.70 9.21 -6.33
C LEU A 139 -2.29 9.97 -5.07
N ASN A 140 -2.63 9.41 -3.91
CA ASN A 140 -2.34 10.01 -2.61
C ASN A 140 -1.12 9.37 -1.94
N ARG A 141 -0.92 8.07 -2.16
CA ARG A 141 0.20 7.30 -1.60
C ARG A 141 0.68 6.23 -2.57
N LYS A 142 1.99 5.99 -2.59
CA LYS A 142 2.63 4.85 -3.24
C LYS A 142 3.59 4.18 -2.25
N SER A 143 3.73 2.86 -2.33
CA SER A 143 4.70 2.12 -1.54
C SER A 143 5.17 0.88 -2.30
N GLN A 144 6.38 0.43 -2.00
CA GLN A 144 6.95 -0.78 -2.59
C GLN A 144 7.73 -1.56 -1.54
N ILE A 145 7.76 -2.88 -1.71
CA ILE A 145 8.66 -3.78 -1.01
C ILE A 145 9.26 -4.71 -2.06
N GLY A 146 10.59 -4.85 -2.04
CA GLY A 146 11.33 -5.78 -2.92
C GLY A 146 11.35 -5.43 -4.40
N LEU A 147 10.79 -4.27 -4.82
CA LEU A 147 10.86 -3.81 -6.20
C LEU A 147 12.22 -3.15 -6.50
N ASP A 148 12.69 -2.32 -5.58
CA ASP A 148 14.03 -1.76 -5.61
C ASP A 148 15.01 -2.80 -5.06
N THR A 149 15.86 -3.33 -5.94
CA THR A 149 16.88 -4.33 -5.61
C THR A 149 18.25 -3.70 -5.35
N GLY A 150 18.34 -2.36 -5.32
CA GLY A 150 19.56 -1.65 -4.99
C GLY A 150 20.05 -1.98 -3.58
N ILE A 151 21.36 -2.09 -3.43
CA ILE A 151 22.01 -2.32 -2.13
C ILE A 151 22.42 -0.96 -1.56
N TYR A 152 21.65 -0.46 -0.59
CA TYR A 152 21.93 0.79 0.10
C TYR A 152 22.34 0.50 1.52
N THR A 153 23.63 0.65 1.81
CA THR A 153 24.20 0.26 3.09
C THR A 153 24.34 1.43 4.04
N ILE A 154 24.23 1.17 5.33
CA ILE A 154 24.53 2.13 6.38
C ILE A 154 25.20 1.42 7.56
N THR A 155 26.18 2.06 8.19
CA THR A 155 26.81 1.57 9.42
C THR A 155 26.05 2.04 10.67
N LYS A 156 26.25 1.38 11.82
CA LYS A 156 25.69 1.84 13.09
C LYS A 156 26.15 3.26 13.44
N GLN A 157 27.41 3.57 13.16
CA GLN A 157 27.97 4.91 13.42
C GLN A 157 27.28 5.98 12.56
N GLN A 158 27.14 5.74 11.25
CA GLN A 158 26.41 6.64 10.36
C GLN A 158 24.95 6.78 10.79
N TYR A 159 24.27 5.67 11.09
CA TYR A 159 22.90 5.74 11.59
C TYR A 159 22.81 6.63 12.83
N THR A 160 23.65 6.41 13.85
CA THR A 160 23.63 7.19 15.09
C THR A 160 23.87 8.67 14.86
N ALA A 161 24.73 9.04 13.91
CA ALA A 161 25.04 10.43 13.59
C ALA A 161 23.92 11.21 12.89
N ILE A 162 22.90 10.54 12.31
CA ILE A 162 21.75 11.23 11.69
C ILE A 162 20.92 11.95 12.76
N GLU A 163 20.62 13.22 12.55
CA GLU A 163 19.79 14.00 13.46
C GLU A 163 18.40 14.30 12.88
N ILE A 164 17.44 14.55 13.77
CA ILE A 164 16.14 15.10 13.40
C ILE A 164 16.34 16.48 12.78
N GLY A 165 15.58 16.79 11.73
CA GLY A 165 15.69 18.04 10.97
C GLY A 165 16.64 17.98 9.77
N TRP A 166 17.46 16.93 9.65
CA TRP A 166 18.35 16.79 8.49
C TRP A 166 17.59 16.64 7.17
N THR A 167 18.15 17.22 6.11
CA THR A 167 17.66 17.06 4.75
C THR A 167 18.09 15.73 4.15
N ARG A 168 17.44 15.30 3.05
CA ARG A 168 17.91 14.16 2.26
C ARG A 168 19.34 14.34 1.75
N ALA A 169 19.75 15.56 1.40
CA ALA A 169 21.10 15.84 0.92
C ALA A 169 22.15 15.57 2.02
N GLN A 170 21.90 16.03 3.24
CA GLN A 170 22.79 15.76 4.39
C GLN A 170 22.87 14.26 4.69
N LEU A 171 21.73 13.54 4.65
CA LEU A 171 21.74 12.09 4.79
C LEU A 171 22.60 11.42 3.73
N THR A 172 22.43 11.80 2.46
CA THR A 172 23.21 11.24 1.35
C THR A 172 24.69 11.57 1.45
N GLN A 173 25.04 12.76 1.92
CA GLN A 173 26.44 13.13 2.16
C GLN A 173 27.09 12.26 3.24
N LEU A 174 26.37 11.93 4.32
CA LEU A 174 26.88 11.08 5.39
C LEU A 174 26.98 9.60 4.98
N VAL A 175 25.94 9.09 4.32
CA VAL A 175 25.79 7.65 4.03
C VAL A 175 26.44 7.25 2.70
N GLY A 176 26.54 8.19 1.76
CA GLY A 176 27.01 7.97 0.39
C GLY A 176 25.91 7.50 -0.57
N SER A 177 24.66 7.36 -0.11
CA SER A 177 23.52 7.02 -0.97
C SER A 177 22.21 7.64 -0.46
N SER A 178 21.18 7.62 -1.30
CA SER A 178 19.84 8.16 -0.96
C SER A 178 18.93 7.15 -0.26
N GLY A 179 19.37 5.90 -0.13
CA GLY A 179 18.58 4.76 0.32
C GLY A 179 17.48 4.36 -0.65
N SER A 180 16.77 3.28 -0.32
CA SER A 180 15.61 2.83 -1.07
C SER A 180 14.36 3.57 -0.59
N VAL A 181 13.62 4.20 -1.51
CA VAL A 181 12.33 4.82 -1.18
C VAL A 181 11.24 3.75 -1.18
N VAL A 182 10.77 3.38 0.01
CA VAL A 182 9.78 2.31 0.20
C VAL A 182 8.36 2.82 0.33
N SER A 183 8.17 4.11 0.63
CA SER A 183 6.85 4.74 0.76
C SER A 183 6.92 6.24 0.50
N GLU A 184 5.92 6.77 -0.21
CA GLU A 184 5.74 8.21 -0.45
C GLU A 184 4.25 8.59 -0.32
N ALA A 185 3.96 9.74 0.29
CA ALA A 185 2.63 10.32 0.36
C ALA A 185 2.70 11.85 0.44
N GLY A 186 1.58 12.53 0.18
CA GLY A 186 1.50 13.99 0.30
C GLY A 186 2.35 14.76 -0.72
N THR A 187 2.27 16.09 -0.68
CA THR A 187 3.03 16.98 -1.58
C THR A 187 3.50 18.21 -0.83
N GLY A 188 4.51 18.92 -1.35
CA GLY A 188 5.03 20.14 -0.74
C GLY A 188 5.46 19.94 0.72
N SER A 189 5.00 20.82 1.61
CA SER A 189 5.33 20.77 3.05
C SER A 189 4.77 19.56 3.80
N THR A 190 3.77 18.86 3.24
CA THR A 190 3.21 17.64 3.82
C THR A 190 3.71 16.37 3.12
N ASN A 191 4.70 16.50 2.22
CA ASN A 191 5.34 15.35 1.62
C ASN A 191 5.91 14.46 2.72
N PHE A 192 5.61 13.17 2.66
CA PHE A 192 6.05 12.13 3.55
C PHE A 192 6.83 11.11 2.73
N ILE A 193 8.06 10.80 3.13
CA ILE A 193 8.90 9.80 2.48
C ILE A 193 9.50 8.88 3.53
N THR A 194 9.40 7.57 3.32
CA THR A 194 10.14 6.57 4.08
C THR A 194 11.27 6.02 3.23
N VAL A 195 12.47 6.06 3.78
CA VAL A 195 13.68 5.51 3.18
C VAL A 195 14.19 4.36 4.03
N GLU A 196 14.59 3.28 3.38
CA GLU A 196 15.19 2.11 4.01
C GLU A 196 16.66 1.93 3.57
N TYR A 197 17.48 1.49 4.52
CA TYR A 197 18.85 1.04 4.30
C TYR A 197 19.06 -0.34 4.94
N THR A 198 19.91 -1.13 4.31
CA THR A 198 20.43 -2.37 4.90
C THR A 198 21.62 -2.04 5.80
N GLY A 199 21.57 -2.47 7.06
CA GLY A 199 22.67 -2.28 7.99
C GLY A 199 23.87 -3.17 7.65
N THR A 200 25.08 -2.62 7.79
CA THR A 200 26.33 -3.34 7.53
C THR A 200 27.33 -3.19 8.69
N GLY A 201 28.18 -4.20 8.87
CA GLY A 201 29.21 -4.25 9.90
C GLY A 201 29.53 -5.68 10.32
N ALA A 202 30.58 -5.87 11.12
CA ALA A 202 30.95 -7.19 11.62
C ALA A 202 29.82 -7.77 12.49
N GLY A 203 29.39 -9.01 12.19
CA GLY A 203 28.36 -9.71 12.94
C GLY A 203 26.92 -9.23 12.72
N VAL A 204 26.71 -8.28 11.79
CA VAL A 204 25.40 -7.74 11.43
C VAL A 204 24.73 -8.66 10.41
N ALA A 205 23.69 -9.38 10.83
CA ALA A 205 22.84 -10.16 9.93
C ALA A 205 21.44 -9.53 9.91
N LYS A 206 20.99 -9.10 8.73
CA LYS A 206 19.63 -8.56 8.48
C LYS A 206 19.28 -7.30 9.28
N ALA A 207 20.24 -6.42 9.53
CA ALA A 207 19.93 -5.12 10.12
C ALA A 207 19.23 -4.21 9.12
N ILE A 208 18.30 -3.39 9.61
CA ILE A 208 17.54 -2.44 8.80
C ILE A 208 17.55 -1.10 9.54
N ALA A 209 17.77 -0.02 8.81
CA ALA A 209 17.52 1.33 9.30
C ALA A 209 16.43 1.99 8.44
N VAL A 210 15.46 2.59 9.10
CA VAL A 210 14.35 3.30 8.46
C VAL A 210 14.41 4.77 8.85
N ILE A 211 14.43 5.65 7.86
CA ILE A 211 14.43 7.11 8.04
C ILE A 211 13.16 7.67 7.44
N VAL A 212 12.44 8.48 8.22
CA VAL A 212 11.17 9.10 7.82
C VAL A 212 11.36 10.59 7.67
N PHE A 213 10.94 11.11 6.53
CA PHE A 213 10.95 12.53 6.20
C PHE A 213 9.53 13.08 6.14
N ILE A 214 9.33 14.29 6.70
CA ILE A 214 8.15 15.12 6.41
C ILE A 214 8.62 16.50 5.97
N GLY A 215 8.03 17.02 4.90
CA GLY A 215 8.39 18.35 4.38
C GLY A 215 9.86 18.48 3.97
N GLY A 216 10.52 17.35 3.66
CA GLY A 216 11.92 17.30 3.26
C GLY A 216 12.94 17.14 4.40
N ALA A 217 12.50 17.11 5.66
CA ALA A 217 13.37 16.96 6.83
C ALA A 217 13.12 15.64 7.59
N VAL A 218 14.15 15.05 8.16
CA VAL A 218 14.05 13.86 9.02
C VAL A 218 13.17 14.20 10.22
N VAL A 219 12.11 13.44 10.44
CA VAL A 219 11.24 13.57 11.62
C VAL A 219 11.26 12.34 12.52
N ALA A 220 11.67 11.20 11.97
CA ALA A 220 11.85 9.99 12.75
C ALA A 220 12.93 9.10 12.11
N LYS A 221 13.56 8.30 12.94
CA LYS A 221 14.51 7.26 12.55
C LYS A 221 14.34 6.08 13.49
N SER A 222 14.45 4.88 12.93
CA SER A 222 14.46 3.64 13.70
C SER A 222 15.45 2.67 13.08
N GLU A 223 15.92 1.72 13.89
CA GLU A 223 16.74 0.63 13.42
C GLU A 223 16.42 -0.65 14.17
N ALA A 224 16.75 -1.77 13.57
CA ALA A 224 16.74 -3.06 14.20
C ALA A 224 17.93 -3.88 13.71
N GLY A 225 18.51 -4.68 14.60
CA GLY A 225 19.49 -5.71 14.25
C GLY A 225 20.93 -5.21 14.07
N PHE A 226 21.22 -3.92 14.24
CA PHE A 226 22.61 -3.48 14.39
C PHE A 226 23.20 -4.05 15.68
N LYS A 227 24.50 -4.41 15.63
CA LYS A 227 25.28 -4.82 16.80
C LYS A 227 26.30 -3.75 17.15
#